data_AF-A0A067ENV7-F1
#
_entry.id   AF-A0A067ENV7-F1
#
_cell.length_a   1.000
_cell.length_b   1.000
_cell.length_c   1.000
_cell.angle_alpha   90.00
_cell.angle_beta   90.00
_cell.angle_gamma   90.00
#
_symmetry.space_group_name_H-M   'P 1'
#
loop_
_entity.id
_entity.type
_entity.pdbx_description
1 polymer ?
#
loop_
_entity_poly.entity_id
_entity_poly.type
_entity_poly.pdbx_seq_one_letter_code
_entity_poly.pdbx_strand_id
1 'polypeptide(L)'
;MVSANQRFRLGFFNPPSTTTHYLAISYVKPHELGDDETDKLVWIANRNTPIFDTSGSLTIDSNDGNLKILHNGGDPIAVSSIPGAGNNTIAILQDSGNLVLQEANHDGSTRRVLWQSFDYPTDTFLPGMKLGINLEADKKWFLQSWITEESPAQGSFTLGVDPNFTNHLSIWWRGEFHSNIGLWRNGIFDSSGDSTISDFIFSYTSNKQEKYFTYSVKGNVTLFPRLRIMADGILATHNGKERLIEGYPVCRNASSDFKTITALSGDISNDGFTFKESDNMTINDCQLACQKNCSCIAFASPNENNKTGCQIWSEGTNFTDAVFANPVFTYRLIYIRETTAAGDSGERRRV
;
A
#
# COMPACT_ATOMS: atom_id res chain seq x y z
N MET A 1 -0.76 21.33 -10.00
CA MET A 1 -1.52 21.13 -11.26
C MET A 1 -2.86 20.47 -10.93
N VAL A 2 -3.93 20.79 -11.64
CA VAL A 2 -5.28 20.23 -11.41
C VAL A 2 -5.83 19.71 -12.73
N SER A 3 -6.58 18.60 -12.71
CA SER A 3 -7.23 18.05 -13.90
C SER A 3 -8.33 18.99 -14.41
N ALA A 4 -8.72 18.88 -15.68
CA ALA A 4 -9.63 19.81 -16.33
C ALA A 4 -10.99 19.96 -15.61
N ASN A 5 -11.56 18.85 -15.14
CA ASN A 5 -12.82 18.83 -14.38
C ASN A 5 -12.60 18.91 -12.86
N GLN A 6 -11.42 19.32 -12.41
CA GLN A 6 -11.06 19.47 -10.99
C GLN A 6 -11.31 18.21 -10.17
N ARG A 7 -11.12 17.04 -10.77
CA ARG A 7 -11.32 15.75 -10.08
C ARG A 7 -10.05 15.28 -9.37
N PHE A 8 -8.90 15.56 -9.97
CA PHE A 8 -7.59 15.19 -9.44
C PHE A 8 -6.67 16.41 -9.35
N ARG A 9 -5.78 16.40 -8.36
CA ARG A 9 -4.70 17.38 -8.21
C ARG A 9 -3.36 16.66 -8.07
N LEU A 10 -2.34 17.25 -8.66
CA LEU A 10 -0.93 16.89 -8.51
C LEU A 10 -0.23 17.99 -7.71
N GLY A 11 0.44 17.60 -6.64
CA GLY A 11 1.19 18.52 -5.77
C GLY A 11 2.08 17.78 -4.78
N PHE A 12 2.85 18.54 -4.00
CA PHE A 12 3.66 17.97 -2.92
C PHE A 12 2.80 17.70 -1.69
N PHE A 13 3.02 16.54 -1.08
CA PHE A 13 2.33 16.03 0.09
C PHE A 13 3.36 15.61 1.15
N ASN A 14 2.98 15.75 2.41
CA ASN A 14 3.74 15.34 3.57
C ASN A 14 2.88 14.38 4.43
N PRO A 15 3.31 13.13 4.66
CA PRO A 15 2.62 12.22 5.57
C PRO A 15 2.54 12.80 6.98
N PRO A 16 1.45 12.56 7.72
CA PRO A 16 1.29 13.06 9.09
C PRO A 16 2.49 12.71 9.97
N SER A 17 2.91 13.65 10.80
CA SER A 17 4.01 13.46 11.77
C SER A 17 5.39 13.17 11.16
N THR A 18 5.61 13.48 9.88
CA THR A 18 6.92 13.36 9.21
C THR A 18 7.39 14.71 8.67
N THR A 19 8.68 14.85 8.36
CA THR A 19 9.24 16.02 7.63
C THR A 19 9.53 15.70 6.16
N THR A 20 9.16 14.51 5.70
CA THR A 20 9.43 14.03 4.34
C THR A 20 8.35 14.47 3.36
N HIS A 21 8.74 14.90 2.17
CA HIS A 21 7.84 15.38 1.13
C HIS A 21 7.88 14.50 -0.12
N TYR A 22 6.73 14.37 -0.76
CA TYR A 22 6.52 13.53 -1.93
C TYR A 22 5.65 14.23 -2.96
N LEU A 23 5.96 14.07 -4.24
CA LEU A 23 5.06 14.46 -5.32
C LEU A 23 3.97 13.41 -5.46
N ALA A 24 2.71 13.81 -5.34
CA ALA A 24 1.58 12.90 -5.31
C ALA A 24 0.38 13.40 -6.10
N ILE A 25 -0.43 12.46 -6.60
CA ILE A 25 -1.76 12.72 -7.16
C ILE A 25 -2.79 12.37 -6.09
N SER A 26 -3.78 13.23 -5.93
CA SER A 26 -4.92 13.00 -5.03
C SER A 26 -6.23 13.42 -5.65
N TYR A 27 -7.33 12.87 -5.14
CA TYR A 27 -8.67 13.39 -5.41
C TYR A 27 -8.84 14.79 -4.82
N VAL A 28 -9.58 15.63 -5.54
CA VAL A 28 -10.09 16.89 -5.01
C VAL A 28 -11.44 16.59 -4.34
N LYS A 29 -11.47 16.44 -3.02
CA LYS A 29 -12.73 16.26 -2.27
C LYS A 29 -13.35 17.62 -1.90
N PRO A 30 -14.70 17.74 -1.90
CA PRO A 30 -15.40 18.80 -1.19
C PRO A 30 -14.99 18.81 0.29
N HIS A 31 -14.85 20.01 0.87
CA HIS A 31 -14.43 20.26 2.25
C HIS A 31 -15.33 19.57 3.31
N GLU A 32 -16.52 19.12 2.91
CA GLU A 32 -17.54 18.54 3.80
C GLU A 32 -17.32 17.05 4.13
N LEU A 33 -16.40 16.36 3.44
CA LEU A 33 -16.20 14.90 3.55
C LEU A 33 -14.97 14.49 4.40
N GLY A 34 -14.41 15.43 5.17
CA GLY A 34 -13.29 15.18 6.08
C GLY A 34 -11.89 15.41 5.48
N ASP A 35 -10.94 15.63 6.38
CA ASP A 35 -9.60 16.15 6.08
C ASP A 35 -8.48 15.11 6.18
N ASP A 36 -8.79 13.82 6.16
CA ASP A 36 -7.72 12.82 6.01
C ASP A 36 -7.13 12.92 4.59
N GLU A 37 -6.03 13.66 4.49
CA GLU A 37 -5.30 13.90 3.25
C GLU A 37 -4.68 12.60 2.68
N THR A 38 -4.38 11.61 3.53
CA THR A 38 -3.85 10.31 3.07
C THR A 38 -4.92 9.48 2.37
N ASP A 39 -6.18 9.59 2.81
CA ASP A 39 -7.33 8.94 2.17
C ASP A 39 -7.62 9.47 0.76
N LYS A 40 -7.01 10.59 0.36
CA LYS A 40 -7.21 11.20 -0.96
C LYS A 40 -6.13 10.79 -1.96
N LEU A 41 -4.99 10.26 -1.51
CA LEU A 41 -3.85 9.94 -2.35
C LEU A 41 -4.13 8.71 -3.23
N VAL A 42 -3.68 8.76 -4.47
CA VAL A 42 -3.88 7.69 -5.46
C VAL A 42 -2.61 7.31 -6.22
N TRP A 43 -1.57 8.15 -6.16
CA TRP A 43 -0.30 7.89 -6.80
C TRP A 43 0.82 8.75 -6.19
N ILE A 44 2.03 8.21 -6.07
CA ILE A 44 3.22 8.90 -5.54
C ILE A 44 4.43 8.63 -6.43
N ALA A 45 5.12 9.70 -6.86
CA ALA A 45 6.27 9.60 -7.75
C ALA A 45 7.53 9.07 -7.04
N ASN A 46 7.98 9.78 -6.01
CA ASN A 46 9.26 9.57 -5.35
C ASN A 46 9.11 8.75 -4.05
N ARG A 47 8.27 7.70 -4.08
CA ARG A 47 7.87 6.96 -2.87
C ARG A 47 9.03 6.34 -2.09
N ASN A 48 10.13 6.00 -2.77
CA ASN A 48 11.36 5.45 -2.17
C ASN A 48 12.49 6.48 -2.00
N THR A 49 12.26 7.74 -2.42
CA THR A 49 13.28 8.80 -2.40
C THR A 49 12.64 10.07 -1.84
N PRO A 50 12.38 10.11 -0.52
CA PRO A 50 11.76 11.26 0.13
C PRO A 50 12.63 12.51 0.00
N ILE A 51 11.96 13.67 -0.02
CA ILE A 51 12.62 14.97 0.09
C ILE A 51 12.56 15.40 1.55
N PHE A 52 13.69 15.70 2.17
CA PHE A 52 13.78 16.00 3.61
C PHE A 52 13.55 17.47 3.97
N ASP A 53 13.30 18.31 2.98
CA ASP A 53 12.98 19.73 3.15
C ASP A 53 11.76 20.14 2.29
N THR A 54 11.45 21.43 2.26
CA THR A 54 10.30 21.99 1.54
C THR A 54 10.65 22.52 0.14
N SER A 55 11.83 22.17 -0.40
CA SER A 55 12.34 22.74 -1.66
C SER A 55 11.82 22.08 -2.94
N GLY A 56 11.05 20.99 -2.79
CA GLY A 56 10.56 20.18 -3.90
C GLY A 56 9.85 21.00 -4.98
N SER A 57 10.30 20.88 -6.22
CA SER A 57 9.68 21.50 -7.39
C SER A 57 9.64 20.53 -8.57
N LEU A 58 8.50 20.45 -9.25
CA LEU A 58 8.32 19.61 -10.43
C LEU A 58 8.65 20.41 -11.70
N THR A 59 9.51 19.86 -12.55
CA THR A 59 9.89 20.49 -13.83
C THR A 59 9.99 19.47 -14.95
N ILE A 60 9.89 19.96 -16.19
CA ILE A 60 10.38 19.24 -17.37
C ILE A 60 11.81 19.74 -17.62
N ASP A 61 12.78 18.83 -17.63
CA ASP A 61 14.17 19.17 -17.87
C ASP A 61 14.37 19.63 -19.31
N SER A 62 14.89 20.84 -19.50
CA SER A 62 15.09 21.43 -20.82
C SER A 62 16.13 20.70 -21.68
N ASN A 63 17.00 19.92 -21.08
CA ASN A 63 18.08 19.22 -21.79
C ASN A 63 17.62 17.88 -22.36
N ASP A 64 16.75 17.16 -21.66
CA ASP A 64 16.33 15.81 -22.06
C ASP A 64 14.81 15.61 -22.21
N GLY A 65 13.99 16.61 -21.87
CA GLY A 65 12.52 16.57 -22.00
C GLY A 65 11.81 15.69 -20.97
N ASN A 66 12.51 15.19 -19.94
CA ASN A 66 11.92 14.33 -18.93
C ASN A 66 11.35 15.09 -17.75
N LEU A 67 10.34 14.50 -17.13
CA LEU A 67 9.75 14.99 -15.90
C LEU A 67 10.66 14.64 -14.72
N LYS A 68 11.09 15.66 -13.97
CA LYS A 68 11.99 15.53 -12.82
C LYS A 68 11.51 16.36 -11.63
N ILE A 69 11.86 15.92 -10.44
CA ILE A 69 11.68 16.68 -9.21
C ILE A 69 13.03 17.27 -8.82
N LEU A 70 13.10 18.59 -8.79
CA LEU A 70 14.22 19.33 -8.22
C LEU A 70 14.03 19.45 -6.72
N HIS A 71 15.12 19.36 -5.97
CA HIS A 71 15.16 19.62 -4.54
C HIS A 71 16.57 20.04 -4.13
N ASN A 72 16.74 20.60 -2.94
CA ASN A 72 18.05 20.87 -2.38
C ASN A 72 18.70 19.58 -1.87
N GLY A 73 20.03 19.53 -1.93
CA GLY A 73 20.80 18.47 -1.29
C GLY A 73 21.00 17.22 -2.16
N GLY A 74 20.82 17.31 -3.48
CA GLY A 74 21.16 16.20 -4.38
C GLY A 74 20.85 16.44 -5.85
N ASP A 75 21.03 15.37 -6.63
CA ASP A 75 20.64 15.32 -8.03
C ASP A 75 19.11 15.26 -8.18
N PRO A 76 18.55 15.79 -9.28
CA PRO A 76 17.11 15.70 -9.56
C PRO A 76 16.58 14.27 -9.53
N ILE A 77 15.42 14.06 -8.89
CA ILE A 77 14.75 12.76 -8.86
C ILE A 77 13.98 12.60 -10.18
N ALA A 78 14.32 11.57 -10.96
CA ALA A 78 13.62 11.27 -12.21
C ALA A 78 12.21 10.71 -11.93
N VAL A 79 11.19 11.34 -12.52
CA VAL A 79 9.80 10.82 -12.54
C VAL A 79 9.59 10.01 -13.82
N SER A 80 10.13 10.50 -14.94
CA SER A 80 10.23 9.77 -16.20
C SER A 80 11.69 9.60 -16.64
N SER A 81 11.96 8.61 -17.49
CA SER A 81 13.29 8.38 -18.05
C SER A 81 13.17 7.83 -19.46
N ILE A 82 12.76 8.71 -20.37
CA ILE A 82 12.49 8.40 -21.78
C ILE A 82 13.67 8.88 -22.63
N PRO A 83 14.42 7.95 -23.26
CA PRO A 83 15.47 8.30 -24.19
C PRO A 83 14.90 9.04 -25.40
N GLY A 84 15.46 10.21 -25.73
CA GLY A 84 15.03 10.98 -26.89
C GLY A 84 13.59 11.51 -26.79
N ALA A 85 13.14 11.88 -25.58
CA ALA A 85 11.85 12.56 -25.39
C ALA A 85 11.75 13.85 -26.22
N GLY A 86 12.89 14.51 -26.45
CA GLY A 86 12.99 15.74 -27.24
C GLY A 86 12.76 16.98 -26.38
N ASN A 87 12.55 18.13 -27.03
CA ASN A 87 12.44 19.43 -26.39
C ASN A 87 11.02 20.02 -26.43
N ASN A 88 10.05 19.35 -27.07
CA ASN A 88 8.66 19.80 -27.16
C ASN A 88 7.71 18.91 -26.36
N THR A 89 8.04 18.71 -25.09
CA THR A 89 7.29 17.84 -24.18
C THR A 89 6.38 18.64 -23.25
N ILE A 90 5.17 18.15 -23.03
CA ILE A 90 4.21 18.72 -22.08
C ILE A 90 3.69 17.63 -21.14
N ALA A 91 3.41 18.02 -19.89
CA ALA A 91 2.83 17.15 -18.88
C ALA A 91 1.37 17.56 -18.61
N ILE A 92 0.45 16.60 -18.66
CA ILE A 92 -0.98 16.82 -18.47
C ILE A 92 -1.52 15.85 -17.42
N LEU A 93 -2.27 16.37 -16.44
CA LEU A 93 -3.07 15.55 -15.53
C LEU A 93 -4.49 15.38 -16.10
N GLN A 94 -4.83 14.16 -16.50
CA GLN A 94 -6.13 13.82 -17.05
C GLN A 94 -7.18 13.64 -15.95
N ASP A 95 -8.48 13.73 -16.31
CA ASP A 95 -9.60 13.49 -15.37
C ASP A 95 -9.78 12.03 -14.96
N SER A 96 -9.01 11.11 -15.55
CA SER A 96 -8.84 9.75 -15.07
C SER A 96 -7.89 9.67 -13.86
N GLY A 97 -7.09 10.70 -13.60
CA GLY A 97 -5.99 10.69 -12.65
C GLY A 97 -4.65 10.28 -13.28
N ASN A 98 -4.62 10.01 -14.59
CA ASN A 98 -3.39 9.68 -15.31
C ASN A 98 -2.57 10.95 -15.57
N LEU A 99 -1.33 10.98 -15.08
CA LEU A 99 -0.34 12.01 -15.41
C LEU A 99 0.43 11.54 -16.63
N VAL A 100 0.31 12.29 -17.73
CA VAL A 100 0.88 11.90 -19.03
C VAL A 100 1.94 12.91 -19.44
N LEU A 101 3.13 12.42 -19.74
CA LEU A 101 4.16 13.18 -20.47
C LEU A 101 4.02 12.82 -21.95
N GLN A 102 3.86 13.84 -22.78
CA GLN A 102 3.67 13.66 -24.21
C GLN A 102 4.49 14.65 -25.01
N GLU A 103 4.88 14.24 -26.20
CA GLU A 103 5.41 15.12 -27.23
C GLU A 103 4.25 15.87 -27.88
N ALA A 104 4.32 17.20 -27.91
CA ALA A 104 3.31 18.05 -28.52
C ALA A 104 3.67 18.39 -29.97
N ASN A 105 2.65 18.63 -30.78
CA ASN A 105 2.79 19.36 -32.04
C ASN A 105 2.81 20.88 -31.78
N HIS A 106 3.08 21.70 -32.80
CA HIS A 106 3.07 23.17 -32.67
C HIS A 106 1.70 23.75 -32.26
N ASP A 107 0.61 23.04 -32.55
CA ASP A 107 -0.76 23.39 -32.16
C ASP A 107 -1.15 22.90 -30.76
N GLY A 108 -0.23 22.26 -30.03
CA GLY A 108 -0.47 21.68 -28.71
C GLY A 108 -1.14 20.31 -28.71
N SER A 109 -1.49 19.75 -29.88
CA SER A 109 -2.05 18.40 -29.97
C SER A 109 -1.01 17.33 -29.65
N THR A 110 -1.47 16.17 -29.16
CA THR A 110 -0.60 15.03 -28.84
C THR A 110 0.00 14.45 -30.12
N ARG A 111 1.32 14.51 -30.25
CA ARG A 111 2.06 13.80 -31.29
C ARG A 111 2.32 12.35 -30.89
N ARG A 112 2.80 12.16 -29.65
CA ARG A 112 3.19 10.85 -29.11
C ARG A 112 3.12 10.87 -27.59
N VAL A 113 2.55 9.83 -26.98
CA VAL A 113 2.66 9.61 -25.53
C VAL A 113 4.02 9.02 -25.21
N LEU A 114 4.76 9.65 -24.31
CA LEU A 114 6.13 9.27 -23.94
C LEU A 114 6.14 8.46 -22.64
N TRP A 115 5.34 8.87 -21.67
CA TRP A 115 5.25 8.26 -20.35
C TRP A 115 3.88 8.54 -19.71
N GLN A 116 3.41 7.64 -18.85
CA GLN A 116 2.17 7.83 -18.11
C GLN A 116 2.25 7.23 -16.70
N SER A 117 1.59 7.83 -15.71
CA SER A 117 1.62 7.35 -14.32
C SER A 117 0.87 6.04 -14.13
N PHE A 118 -0.16 5.77 -14.93
CA PHE A 118 -0.93 4.50 -14.90
C PHE A 118 -0.08 3.27 -15.19
N ASP A 119 1.07 3.49 -15.81
CA ASP A 119 2.06 2.49 -16.14
C ASP A 119 3.03 2.19 -14.98
N TYR A 120 2.98 2.99 -13.91
CA TYR A 120 3.79 2.89 -12.69
C TYR A 120 2.89 3.05 -11.46
N PRO A 121 1.92 2.13 -11.25
CA PRO A 121 1.03 2.14 -10.09
C PRO A 121 1.81 2.17 -8.76
N THR A 122 1.20 2.79 -7.73
CA THR A 122 1.67 2.67 -6.34
C THR A 122 0.85 1.61 -5.60
N ASP A 123 0.04 2.00 -4.63
CA ASP A 123 -0.81 1.16 -3.79
C ASP A 123 -2.30 1.25 -4.17
N THR A 124 -2.64 2.07 -5.18
CA THR A 124 -4.03 2.36 -5.54
C THR A 124 -4.31 2.04 -7.01
N PHE A 125 -5.45 1.40 -7.25
CA PHE A 125 -6.01 1.10 -8.55
C PHE A 125 -7.19 2.02 -8.84
N LEU A 126 -7.11 2.75 -9.96
CA LEU A 126 -8.13 3.68 -10.45
C LEU A 126 -8.82 3.14 -11.71
N PRO A 127 -10.04 3.61 -12.05
CA PRO A 127 -10.67 3.25 -13.30
C PRO A 127 -9.80 3.68 -14.49
N GLY A 128 -9.61 2.76 -15.45
CA GLY A 128 -8.74 2.96 -16.62
C GLY A 128 -7.29 2.51 -16.43
N MET A 129 -6.86 2.17 -15.22
CA MET A 129 -5.59 1.49 -15.00
C MET A 129 -5.69 0.00 -15.41
N LYS A 130 -4.53 -0.65 -15.51
CA LYS A 130 -4.40 -2.10 -15.77
C LYS A 130 -3.67 -2.75 -14.60
N LEU A 131 -4.10 -3.95 -14.18
CA LEU A 131 -3.32 -4.87 -13.34
C LEU A 131 -3.12 -6.16 -14.12
N GLY A 132 -1.89 -6.49 -14.47
CA GLY A 132 -1.64 -7.52 -15.46
C GLY A 132 -0.23 -7.55 -16.00
N ILE A 133 -0.08 -8.10 -17.20
CA ILE A 133 1.17 -8.20 -17.92
C ILE A 133 1.03 -7.69 -19.35
N ASN A 134 2.03 -6.94 -19.81
CA ASN A 134 2.29 -6.64 -21.20
C ASN A 134 3.42 -7.55 -21.69
N LEU A 135 3.10 -8.40 -22.66
CA LEU A 135 3.99 -9.42 -23.21
C LEU A 135 5.00 -8.85 -24.20
N GLU A 136 4.70 -7.71 -24.85
CA GLU A 136 5.60 -7.06 -25.80
C GLU A 136 6.65 -6.19 -25.10
N ALA A 137 6.27 -5.51 -24.01
CA ALA A 137 7.12 -4.58 -23.28
C ALA A 137 7.80 -5.19 -22.04
N ASP A 138 7.61 -6.49 -21.78
CA ASP A 138 8.01 -7.18 -20.55
C ASP A 138 7.65 -6.41 -19.27
N LYS A 139 6.43 -5.86 -19.26
CA LYS A 139 5.96 -4.96 -18.20
C LYS A 139 4.88 -5.63 -17.38
N LYS A 140 4.98 -5.51 -16.05
CA LYS A 140 3.97 -5.99 -15.11
C LYS A 140 3.32 -4.79 -14.43
N TRP A 141 2.00 -4.76 -14.41
CA TRP A 141 1.23 -3.79 -13.64
C TRP A 141 0.64 -4.48 -12.42
N PHE A 142 1.05 -4.02 -11.23
CA PHE A 142 0.61 -4.52 -9.94
C PHE A 142 0.64 -3.37 -8.93
N LEU A 143 -0.18 -3.43 -7.90
CA LEU A 143 -0.07 -2.50 -6.78
C LEU A 143 0.91 -3.04 -5.75
N GLN A 144 1.57 -2.14 -5.03
CA GLN A 144 2.39 -2.46 -3.88
C GLN A 144 2.07 -1.50 -2.73
N SER A 145 1.76 -2.07 -1.58
CA SER A 145 1.39 -1.35 -0.36
C SER A 145 2.47 -0.39 0.08
N TRP A 146 2.11 0.52 0.99
CA TRP A 146 3.09 1.27 1.76
C TRP A 146 3.77 0.37 2.81
N ILE A 147 4.92 0.78 3.33
CA ILE A 147 5.58 0.11 4.46
C ILE A 147 4.71 0.29 5.71
N THR A 148 4.32 1.53 6.01
CA THR A 148 3.38 1.88 7.08
C THR A 148 2.45 2.99 6.59
N GLU A 149 1.43 3.36 7.37
CA GLU A 149 0.57 4.50 7.03
C GLU A 149 1.33 5.84 7.01
N GLU A 150 2.48 5.93 7.67
CA GLU A 150 3.36 7.11 7.69
C GLU A 150 4.49 7.05 6.66
N SER A 151 4.76 5.88 6.06
CA SER A 151 5.89 5.66 5.15
C SER A 151 5.44 5.09 3.80
N PRO A 152 5.32 5.93 2.75
CA PRO A 152 4.82 5.52 1.44
C PRO A 152 5.79 4.67 0.61
N ALA A 153 7.00 4.42 1.12
CA ALA A 153 7.95 3.51 0.52
C ALA A 153 7.33 2.14 0.22
N GLN A 154 7.96 1.37 -0.66
CA GLN A 154 7.46 0.07 -1.08
C GLN A 154 7.39 -0.92 0.09
N GLY A 155 6.17 -1.34 0.43
CA GLY A 155 5.87 -2.30 1.48
C GLY A 155 5.81 -3.75 1.02
N SER A 156 5.37 -4.60 1.94
CA SER A 156 5.45 -6.06 1.83
C SER A 156 4.32 -6.70 1.02
N PHE A 157 3.20 -6.01 0.81
CA PHE A 157 2.04 -6.57 0.11
C PHE A 157 1.97 -6.08 -1.33
N THR A 158 1.67 -7.00 -2.23
CA THR A 158 1.40 -6.69 -3.63
C THR A 158 0.06 -7.25 -4.08
N LEU A 159 -0.69 -6.50 -4.88
CA LEU A 159 -1.95 -6.92 -5.50
C LEU A 159 -1.77 -6.93 -7.02
N GLY A 160 -2.12 -8.02 -7.68
CA GLY A 160 -1.93 -8.17 -9.12
C GLY A 160 -2.33 -9.55 -9.63
N VAL A 161 -1.74 -9.97 -10.74
CA VAL A 161 -2.00 -11.27 -11.36
C VAL A 161 -0.80 -12.19 -11.26
N ASP A 162 -1.06 -13.50 -11.16
CA ASP A 162 -0.03 -14.51 -11.37
C ASP A 162 0.30 -14.58 -12.88
N PRO A 163 1.57 -14.48 -13.32
CA PRO A 163 1.94 -14.64 -14.71
C PRO A 163 1.52 -15.99 -15.34
N ASN A 164 1.40 -17.05 -14.53
CA ASN A 164 0.94 -18.37 -14.96
C ASN A 164 -0.59 -18.47 -14.99
N PHE A 165 -1.28 -17.72 -14.12
CA PHE A 165 -2.73 -17.73 -13.97
C PHE A 165 -3.29 -16.30 -14.05
N THR A 166 -3.08 -15.65 -15.20
CA THR A 166 -3.38 -14.21 -15.37
C THR A 166 -4.86 -13.83 -15.23
N ASN A 167 -5.76 -14.80 -15.21
CA ASN A 167 -7.19 -14.61 -14.96
C ASN A 167 -7.56 -14.69 -13.47
N HIS A 168 -6.57 -14.71 -12.57
CA HIS A 168 -6.74 -14.62 -11.11
C HIS A 168 -6.18 -13.28 -10.62
N LEU A 169 -6.95 -12.59 -9.79
CA LEU A 169 -6.47 -11.41 -9.05
C LEU A 169 -6.19 -11.86 -7.62
N SER A 170 -4.98 -11.59 -7.11
CA SER A 170 -4.55 -12.10 -5.80
C SER A 170 -3.65 -11.11 -5.06
N ILE A 171 -3.50 -11.33 -3.77
CA ILE A 171 -2.55 -10.62 -2.91
C ILE A 171 -1.40 -11.56 -2.59
N TRP A 172 -0.18 -11.02 -2.63
CA TRP A 172 1.03 -11.68 -2.15
C TRP A 172 1.62 -10.89 -1.01
N TRP A 173 2.20 -11.61 -0.05
CA TRP A 173 2.98 -11.07 1.04
C TRP A 173 4.42 -11.52 0.87
N ARG A 174 5.32 -10.57 0.58
CA ARG A 174 6.75 -10.82 0.35
C ARG A 174 7.03 -11.88 -0.73
N GLY A 175 6.20 -11.89 -1.78
CA GLY A 175 6.30 -12.84 -2.90
C GLY A 175 5.56 -14.16 -2.68
N GLU A 176 5.12 -14.45 -1.45
CA GLU A 176 4.34 -15.64 -1.14
C GLU A 176 2.84 -15.36 -1.28
N PHE A 177 2.10 -16.31 -1.85
CA PHE A 177 0.65 -16.19 -2.00
C PHE A 177 -0.01 -15.94 -0.64
N HIS A 178 -0.85 -14.90 -0.55
CA HIS A 178 -1.54 -14.53 0.67
C HIS A 178 -3.04 -14.82 0.59
N SER A 179 -3.73 -14.29 -0.41
CA SER A 179 -5.18 -14.44 -0.57
C SER A 179 -5.64 -14.25 -2.02
N ASN A 180 -6.77 -14.84 -2.36
CA ASN A 180 -7.45 -14.64 -3.64
C ASN A 180 -8.52 -13.54 -3.52
N ILE A 181 -8.58 -12.65 -4.52
CA ILE A 181 -9.64 -11.62 -4.62
C ILE A 181 -10.82 -12.13 -5.42
N GLY A 182 -10.51 -12.82 -6.51
CA GLY A 182 -11.48 -13.39 -7.42
C GLY A 182 -10.84 -13.91 -8.69
N LEU A 183 -11.62 -14.68 -9.43
CA LEU A 183 -11.23 -15.28 -10.69
C LEU A 183 -12.14 -14.83 -11.81
N TRP A 184 -11.58 -14.65 -12.99
CA TRP A 184 -12.36 -14.38 -14.20
C TRP A 184 -12.71 -15.68 -14.92
N ARG A 185 -14.01 -15.93 -15.11
CA ARG A 185 -14.51 -17.09 -15.84
C ARG A 185 -15.82 -16.78 -16.55
N ASN A 186 -15.93 -17.19 -17.81
CA ASN A 186 -17.17 -17.08 -18.60
C ASN A 186 -17.78 -15.67 -18.64
N GLY A 187 -16.95 -14.63 -18.66
CA GLY A 187 -17.39 -13.23 -18.71
C GLY A 187 -17.82 -12.65 -17.35
N ILE A 188 -17.60 -13.39 -16.26
CA ILE A 188 -17.97 -13.01 -14.90
C ILE A 188 -16.69 -13.00 -14.05
N PHE A 189 -16.57 -11.96 -13.22
CA PHE A 189 -15.61 -11.96 -12.11
C PHE A 189 -16.28 -12.58 -10.91
N ASP A 190 -15.84 -13.78 -10.54
CA ASP A 190 -16.30 -14.49 -9.36
C ASP A 190 -15.42 -14.04 -8.19
N SER A 191 -15.91 -13.09 -7.41
CA SER A 191 -15.23 -12.63 -6.19
C SER A 191 -15.27 -13.74 -5.14
N SER A 192 -14.28 -13.80 -4.27
CA SER A 192 -14.19 -14.80 -3.20
C SER A 192 -15.24 -14.62 -2.07
N GLY A 193 -16.40 -13.99 -2.36
CA GLY A 193 -17.48 -13.71 -1.40
C GLY A 193 -17.49 -12.29 -0.82
N ASP A 194 -16.62 -11.41 -1.31
CA ASP A 194 -16.42 -10.03 -0.83
C ASP A 194 -17.57 -9.10 -1.29
N SER A 195 -18.17 -8.39 -0.32
CA SER A 195 -19.24 -7.41 -0.57
C SER A 195 -18.75 -5.97 -0.72
N THR A 196 -17.54 -5.64 -0.26
CA THR A 196 -16.98 -4.28 -0.33
C THR A 196 -16.50 -3.92 -1.73
N ILE A 197 -16.08 -4.91 -2.52
CA ILE A 197 -15.73 -4.71 -3.94
C ILE A 197 -16.94 -4.87 -4.87
N SER A 198 -18.14 -5.06 -4.34
CA SER A 198 -19.35 -5.32 -5.16
C SER A 198 -19.73 -4.17 -6.11
N ASP A 199 -19.25 -2.95 -5.85
CA ASP A 199 -19.45 -1.78 -6.71
C ASP A 199 -18.44 -1.66 -7.85
N PHE A 200 -17.43 -2.52 -7.85
CA PHE A 200 -16.40 -2.61 -8.86
C PHE A 200 -16.79 -3.68 -9.87
N ILE A 201 -17.01 -3.25 -11.11
CA ILE A 201 -17.30 -4.13 -12.24
C ILE A 201 -15.97 -4.43 -12.90
N PHE A 202 -15.34 -5.52 -12.44
CA PHE A 202 -14.09 -6.00 -13.03
C PHE A 202 -14.33 -6.52 -14.44
N SER A 203 -13.31 -6.37 -15.27
CA SER A 203 -13.23 -6.93 -16.61
C SER A 203 -11.82 -7.43 -16.86
N TYR A 204 -11.71 -8.50 -17.63
CA TYR A 204 -10.42 -9.11 -17.96
C TYR A 204 -10.22 -9.16 -19.46
N THR A 205 -9.08 -8.66 -19.90
CA THR A 205 -8.63 -8.72 -21.30
C THR A 205 -7.51 -9.72 -21.42
N SER A 206 -7.56 -10.57 -22.44
CA SER A 206 -6.50 -11.51 -22.78
C SER A 206 -6.34 -11.57 -24.29
N ASN A 207 -5.24 -11.02 -24.79
CA ASN A 207 -4.89 -11.04 -26.20
C ASN A 207 -3.39 -11.37 -26.38
N LYS A 208 -2.87 -11.25 -27.61
CA LYS A 208 -1.47 -11.58 -27.91
C LYS A 208 -0.46 -10.60 -27.31
N GLN A 209 -0.87 -9.37 -27.02
CA GLN A 209 -0.02 -8.28 -26.55
C GLN A 209 -0.08 -8.15 -25.03
N GLU A 210 -1.26 -8.28 -24.44
CA GLU A 210 -1.47 -8.02 -23.03
C GLU A 210 -2.57 -8.88 -22.41
N LYS A 211 -2.41 -9.13 -21.11
CA LYS A 211 -3.36 -9.85 -20.27
C LYS A 211 -3.53 -9.10 -18.96
N TYR A 212 -4.70 -8.55 -18.68
CA TYR A 212 -4.88 -7.67 -17.53
C TYR A 212 -6.33 -7.56 -17.08
N PHE A 213 -6.49 -7.22 -15.80
CA PHE A 213 -7.71 -6.72 -15.20
C PHE A 213 -7.79 -5.20 -15.29
N THR A 214 -9.00 -4.72 -15.54
CA THR A 214 -9.41 -3.33 -15.32
C THR A 214 -10.81 -3.31 -14.70
N TYR A 215 -11.26 -2.17 -14.22
CA TYR A 215 -12.61 -2.07 -13.66
C TYR A 215 -13.29 -0.77 -14.08
N SER A 216 -14.61 -0.85 -14.13
CA SER A 216 -15.51 0.30 -14.06
C SER A 216 -16.30 0.24 -12.75
N VAL A 217 -17.02 1.30 -12.43
CA VAL A 217 -17.88 1.33 -11.23
C VAL A 217 -19.34 1.47 -11.62
N LYS A 218 -20.23 1.01 -10.75
CA LYS A 218 -21.68 1.23 -10.91
C LYS A 218 -22.00 2.73 -10.94
N GLY A 219 -23.02 3.10 -11.70
CA GLY A 219 -23.36 4.52 -11.94
C GLY A 219 -23.82 5.30 -10.69
N ASN A 220 -24.18 4.63 -9.61
CA ASN A 220 -24.52 5.25 -8.32
C ASN A 220 -23.27 5.60 -7.48
N VAL A 221 -22.08 5.14 -7.87
CA VAL A 221 -20.82 5.48 -7.18
C VAL A 221 -20.38 6.89 -7.59
N THR A 222 -20.70 7.86 -6.74
CA THR A 222 -20.40 9.28 -6.97
C THR A 222 -19.13 9.75 -6.25
N LEU A 223 -18.65 8.98 -5.26
CA LEU A 223 -17.52 9.34 -4.41
C LEU A 223 -16.26 8.57 -4.82
N PHE A 224 -15.38 9.26 -5.55
CA PHE A 224 -13.94 8.95 -5.68
C PHE A 224 -13.57 7.45 -5.70
N PRO A 225 -14.05 6.69 -6.71
CA PRO A 225 -13.89 5.24 -6.74
C PRO A 225 -12.42 4.82 -6.88
N ARG A 226 -11.90 4.15 -5.84
CA ARG A 226 -10.54 3.60 -5.81
C ARG A 226 -10.52 2.27 -5.07
N LEU A 227 -9.60 1.39 -5.46
CA LEU A 227 -9.23 0.18 -4.70
C LEU A 227 -7.77 0.32 -4.26
N ARG A 228 -7.52 0.34 -2.96
CA ARG A 228 -6.18 0.53 -2.38
C ARG A 228 -5.75 -0.71 -1.60
N ILE A 229 -4.50 -1.14 -1.73
CA ILE A 229 -3.88 -2.14 -0.85
C ILE A 229 -3.15 -1.43 0.30
N MET A 230 -3.61 -1.65 1.53
CA MET A 230 -3.04 -1.04 2.73
C MET A 230 -1.76 -1.75 3.21
N ALA A 231 -1.03 -1.11 4.13
CA ALA A 231 0.22 -1.61 4.69
C ALA A 231 0.10 -2.94 5.46
N ASP A 232 -1.11 -3.32 5.86
CA ASP A 232 -1.46 -4.57 6.56
C ASP A 232 -2.04 -5.64 5.62
N GLY A 233 -2.10 -5.37 4.32
CA GLY A 233 -2.63 -6.31 3.32
C GLY A 233 -4.16 -6.25 3.15
N ILE A 234 -4.84 -5.33 3.83
CA ILE A 234 -6.29 -5.10 3.72
C ILE A 234 -6.60 -4.25 2.48
N LEU A 235 -7.69 -4.58 1.78
CA LEU A 235 -8.18 -3.75 0.69
C LEU A 235 -9.08 -2.64 1.23
N ALA A 236 -8.82 -1.41 0.82
CA ALA A 236 -9.63 -0.24 1.15
C ALA A 236 -10.35 0.27 -0.09
N THR A 237 -11.64 0.52 0.05
CA THR A 237 -12.52 1.11 -0.98
C THR A 237 -13.22 2.34 -0.42
N HIS A 238 -14.04 2.99 -1.26
CA HIS A 238 -14.92 4.09 -0.83
C HIS A 238 -16.01 3.63 0.17
N ASN A 239 -16.33 2.33 0.21
CA ASN A 239 -17.35 1.75 1.10
C ASN A 239 -16.79 1.29 2.45
N GLY A 240 -15.47 1.31 2.64
CA GLY A 240 -14.81 0.85 3.86
C GLY A 240 -13.57 0.00 3.58
N LYS A 241 -13.12 -0.72 4.61
CA LYS A 241 -11.94 -1.60 4.57
C LYS A 241 -12.40 -3.05 4.65
N GLU A 242 -11.77 -3.93 3.87
CA GLU A 242 -12.03 -5.37 3.89
C GLU A 242 -10.80 -6.20 4.21
N ARG A 243 -10.96 -7.04 5.23
CA ARG A 243 -9.99 -8.05 5.61
C ARG A 243 -10.30 -9.35 4.87
N LEU A 244 -9.47 -9.70 3.89
CA LEU A 244 -9.57 -10.97 3.18
C LEU A 244 -8.97 -12.07 4.05
N ILE A 245 -9.83 -12.95 4.57
CA ILE A 245 -9.43 -14.07 5.42
C ILE A 245 -9.22 -15.29 4.51
N GLU A 246 -8.06 -15.40 3.88
CA GLU A 246 -7.61 -16.67 3.28
C GLU A 246 -6.19 -17.00 3.77
N GLY A 247 -5.95 -18.29 4.04
CA GLY A 247 -4.63 -18.79 4.40
C GLY A 247 -4.25 -18.72 5.88
N TYR A 248 -5.17 -18.39 6.80
CA TYR A 248 -4.90 -18.60 8.22
C TYR A 248 -5.03 -20.09 8.60
N PRO A 249 -4.13 -20.63 9.43
CA PRO A 249 -4.20 -22.02 9.85
C PRO A 249 -5.48 -22.27 10.67
N VAL A 250 -5.99 -23.51 10.67
CA VAL A 250 -7.26 -23.90 11.35
C VAL A 250 -7.30 -23.51 12.83
N CYS A 251 -6.14 -23.43 13.49
CA CYS A 251 -5.98 -22.93 14.86
C CYS A 251 -6.34 -21.43 15.04
N ARG A 252 -6.62 -20.72 13.93
CA ARG A 252 -6.97 -19.31 13.81
C ARG A 252 -8.31 -19.21 13.07
N ASN A 253 -9.37 -19.71 13.69
CA ASN A 253 -10.68 -19.78 13.05
C ASN A 253 -11.34 -18.38 12.96
N ALA A 254 -12.20 -18.14 11.96
CA ALA A 254 -12.81 -16.82 11.69
C ALA A 254 -13.74 -16.31 12.81
N SER A 255 -14.20 -17.19 13.70
CA SER A 255 -15.00 -16.86 14.91
C SER A 255 -14.15 -16.59 16.16
N SER A 256 -12.84 -16.91 16.11
CA SER A 256 -11.88 -16.65 17.18
C SER A 256 -11.01 -15.47 16.79
N ASP A 257 -11.67 -14.33 16.64
CA ASP A 257 -10.99 -13.06 16.54
C ASP A 257 -9.78 -13.05 17.49
N PHE A 258 -8.62 -12.64 16.97
CA PHE A 258 -7.75 -11.82 17.79
C PHE A 258 -8.57 -10.56 18.12
N LYS A 259 -9.51 -10.67 19.07
CA LYS A 259 -10.56 -9.66 19.30
C LYS A 259 -10.00 -8.42 19.97
N THR A 260 -8.79 -8.54 20.51
CA THR A 260 -8.04 -7.44 21.12
C THR A 260 -6.58 -7.86 21.15
N ILE A 261 -5.83 -7.41 20.15
CA ILE A 261 -4.38 -7.28 20.33
C ILE A 261 -4.21 -6.01 21.17
N THR A 262 -3.97 -6.18 22.46
CA THR A 262 -3.75 -5.04 23.34
C THR A 262 -2.28 -4.69 23.30
N ALA A 263 -1.98 -3.44 22.94
CA ALA A 263 -0.64 -2.90 23.04
C ALA A 263 -0.37 -2.56 24.51
N LEU A 264 0.54 -3.29 25.14
CA LEU A 264 1.00 -3.02 26.50
C LEU A 264 2.44 -2.50 26.46
N SER A 265 2.75 -1.55 27.34
CA SER A 265 4.13 -1.17 27.61
C SER A 265 4.69 -2.13 28.65
N GLY A 266 5.82 -2.80 28.39
CA GLY A 266 6.38 -3.76 29.33
C GLY A 266 7.56 -4.55 28.78
N ASP A 267 7.92 -5.62 29.49
CA ASP A 267 8.98 -6.56 29.10
C ASP A 267 8.48 -8.01 29.21
N ILE A 268 8.96 -8.87 28.31
CA ILE A 268 8.66 -10.31 28.31
C ILE A 268 9.89 -11.08 28.78
N SER A 269 9.71 -11.90 29.81
CA SER A 269 10.71 -12.86 30.24
C SER A 269 10.94 -13.94 29.16
N ASN A 270 12.21 -14.20 28.85
CA ASN A 270 12.76 -15.02 27.76
C ASN A 270 12.91 -14.31 26.41
N ASP A 271 14.05 -14.55 25.76
CA ASP A 271 14.33 -14.08 24.40
C ASP A 271 13.34 -14.76 23.43
N GLY A 272 12.38 -13.98 22.94
CA GLY A 272 11.50 -14.40 21.86
C GLY A 272 12.28 -14.70 20.58
N PHE A 273 11.65 -15.35 19.62
CA PHE A 273 12.27 -15.57 18.31
C PHE A 273 12.36 -14.25 17.55
N THR A 274 13.59 -13.80 17.30
CA THR A 274 13.86 -12.58 16.53
C THR A 274 14.07 -12.94 15.06
N PHE A 275 13.19 -12.45 14.20
CA PHE A 275 13.44 -12.42 12.75
C PHE A 275 14.57 -11.42 12.49
N LYS A 276 15.44 -11.72 11.53
CA LYS A 276 16.66 -10.93 11.35
C LYS A 276 16.32 -9.53 10.86
N GLU A 277 17.11 -8.55 11.28
CA GLU A 277 17.02 -7.15 10.87
C GLU A 277 17.09 -6.98 9.34
N SER A 278 17.74 -7.93 8.64
CA SER A 278 17.79 -8.02 7.17
C SER A 278 16.43 -8.22 6.52
N ASP A 279 15.40 -8.63 7.27
CA ASP A 279 14.09 -8.94 6.74
C ASP A 279 13.21 -7.70 6.53
N ASN A 280 13.65 -6.52 6.99
CA ASN A 280 12.94 -5.22 6.89
C ASN A 280 11.44 -5.32 7.24
N MET A 281 11.12 -6.16 8.23
CA MET A 281 9.74 -6.44 8.64
C MET A 281 9.19 -5.27 9.44
N THR A 282 7.98 -4.87 9.08
CA THR A 282 7.17 -3.89 9.82
C THR A 282 6.39 -4.56 10.93
N ILE A 283 5.76 -3.77 11.79
CA ILE A 283 4.83 -4.30 12.79
C ILE A 283 3.65 -5.06 12.16
N ASN A 284 3.22 -4.68 10.96
CA ASN A 284 2.17 -5.39 10.22
C ASN A 284 2.68 -6.75 9.72
N ASP A 285 3.92 -6.82 9.25
CA ASP A 285 4.56 -8.09 8.90
C ASP A 285 4.68 -9.01 10.12
N CYS A 286 5.01 -8.45 11.29
CA CYS A 286 5.03 -9.20 12.54
C CYS A 286 3.68 -9.76 12.91
N GLN A 287 2.65 -8.91 12.83
CA GLN A 287 1.29 -9.32 13.11
C GLN A 287 0.88 -10.48 12.20
N LEU A 288 1.14 -10.38 10.90
CA LEU A 288 0.81 -11.44 9.96
C LEU A 288 1.62 -12.72 10.21
N ALA A 289 2.92 -12.60 10.45
CA ALA A 289 3.77 -13.75 10.79
C ALA A 289 3.31 -14.46 12.07
N CYS A 290 2.93 -13.68 13.09
CA CYS A 290 2.33 -14.20 14.32
C CYS A 290 0.99 -14.89 14.05
N GLN A 291 0.11 -14.27 13.27
CA GLN A 291 -1.19 -14.85 12.95
C GLN A 291 -1.05 -16.16 12.15
N LYS A 292 -0.05 -16.28 11.27
CA LYS A 292 0.25 -17.54 10.55
C LYS A 292 0.89 -18.63 11.42
N ASN A 293 1.39 -18.31 12.61
CA ASN A 293 2.00 -19.28 13.53
C ASN A 293 1.08 -19.56 14.73
N CYS A 294 0.47 -20.75 14.83
CA CYS A 294 -0.48 -21.11 15.89
C CYS A 294 0.06 -20.88 17.32
N SER A 295 1.35 -21.10 17.54
CA SER A 295 1.97 -20.98 18.85
C SER A 295 2.22 -19.53 19.26
N CYS A 296 2.11 -18.57 18.33
CA CYS A 296 2.35 -17.16 18.64
C CYS A 296 1.24 -16.59 19.54
N ILE A 297 1.68 -15.98 20.65
CA ILE A 297 0.83 -15.26 21.61
C ILE A 297 1.16 -13.78 21.74
N ALA A 298 2.37 -13.35 21.34
CA ALA A 298 2.73 -11.94 21.34
C ALA A 298 3.78 -11.61 20.27
N PHE A 299 3.84 -10.34 19.87
CA PHE A 299 4.87 -9.82 18.97
C PHE A 299 5.21 -8.36 19.27
N ALA A 300 6.38 -7.91 18.83
CA ALA A 300 6.82 -6.52 18.94
C ALA A 300 7.89 -6.20 17.89
N SER A 301 8.04 -4.92 17.58
CA SER A 301 9.22 -4.43 16.86
C SER A 301 10.36 -4.23 17.87
N PRO A 302 11.53 -4.83 17.69
CA PRO A 302 12.68 -4.65 18.59
C PRO A 302 13.25 -3.23 18.50
N ASN A 303 13.07 -2.53 17.38
CA ASN A 303 13.53 -1.16 17.20
C ASN A 303 12.36 -0.18 17.34
N GLU A 304 12.31 0.57 18.44
CA GLU A 304 11.23 1.53 18.72
C GLU A 304 11.29 2.78 17.83
N ASN A 305 12.49 3.19 17.41
CA ASN A 305 12.67 4.45 16.70
C ASN A 305 12.08 4.42 15.30
N ASN A 306 12.18 3.28 14.63
CA ASN A 306 11.69 3.10 13.26
C ASN A 306 10.61 2.00 13.14
N LYS A 307 10.23 1.37 14.26
CA LYS A 307 9.26 0.26 14.33
C LYS A 307 9.61 -0.92 13.41
N THR A 308 10.90 -1.12 13.11
CA THR A 308 11.37 -2.21 12.25
C THR A 308 11.85 -3.42 13.04
N GLY A 309 11.91 -4.55 12.34
CA GLY A 309 12.29 -5.83 12.89
C GLY A 309 11.10 -6.55 13.51
N CYS A 310 11.29 -7.82 13.83
CA CYS A 310 10.22 -8.61 14.40
C CYS A 310 10.69 -9.56 15.48
N GLN A 311 10.06 -9.46 16.66
CA GLN A 311 10.21 -10.43 17.73
C GLN A 311 8.86 -11.07 18.02
N ILE A 312 8.82 -12.40 18.07
CA ILE A 312 7.62 -13.20 18.30
C ILE A 312 7.82 -14.10 19.52
N TRP A 313 6.81 -14.17 20.38
CA TRP A 313 6.77 -15.04 21.56
C TRP A 313 5.70 -16.12 21.42
N SER A 314 5.99 -17.29 21.98
CA SER A 314 5.13 -18.47 21.97
C SER A 314 4.58 -18.79 23.35
N GLU A 315 3.55 -19.65 23.42
CA GLU A 315 2.93 -20.11 24.66
C GLU A 315 3.96 -20.46 25.76
N GLY A 316 3.70 -20.01 26.99
CA GLY A 316 4.58 -20.26 28.14
C GLY A 316 5.53 -19.10 28.51
N THR A 317 5.47 -17.96 27.82
CA THR A 317 6.18 -16.73 28.21
C THR A 317 5.41 -15.91 29.23
N ASN A 318 6.08 -15.41 30.28
CA ASN A 318 5.43 -14.52 31.25
C ASN A 318 5.65 -13.05 30.86
N PHE A 319 4.57 -12.28 30.87
CA PHE A 319 4.57 -10.84 30.64
C PHE A 319 4.59 -10.06 31.96
N THR A 320 5.41 -9.00 32.00
CA THR A 320 5.50 -8.05 33.11
C THR A 320 5.13 -6.65 32.62
N ASP A 321 4.05 -6.09 33.17
CA ASP A 321 3.54 -4.77 32.82
C ASP A 321 4.44 -3.65 33.41
N ALA A 322 4.70 -2.61 32.61
CA ALA A 322 5.53 -1.48 32.98
C ALA A 322 5.06 -0.74 34.25
N VAL A 323 3.76 -0.80 34.58
CA VAL A 323 3.22 -0.19 35.81
C VAL A 323 3.85 -0.78 37.08
N PHE A 324 4.43 -1.99 36.99
CA PHE A 324 5.01 -2.72 38.12
C PHE A 324 6.51 -3.03 37.95
N ALA A 325 7.17 -2.50 36.91
CA ALA A 325 8.56 -2.80 36.58
C ALA A 325 9.53 -1.74 37.16
N ASN A 326 10.73 -2.18 37.57
CA ASN A 326 11.80 -1.31 38.07
C ASN A 326 12.32 -0.36 36.96
N PRO A 327 12.84 0.84 37.29
CA PRO A 327 13.25 1.86 36.31
C PRO A 327 14.48 1.50 35.43
N VAL A 328 14.97 0.26 35.49
CA VAL A 328 16.15 -0.23 34.77
C VAL A 328 15.78 -0.96 33.46
N PHE A 329 14.50 -1.23 33.22
CA PHE A 329 14.04 -1.92 32.00
C PHE A 329 13.77 -0.94 30.84
N THR A 330 14.14 -1.35 29.63
CA THR A 330 13.72 -0.70 28.38
C THR A 330 12.25 -1.06 28.10
N TYR A 331 11.38 -0.06 28.03
CA TYR A 331 9.94 -0.24 27.84
C TYR A 331 9.58 -0.18 26.36
N ARG A 332 9.00 -1.25 25.81
CA ARG A 332 8.54 -1.30 24.42
C ARG A 332 7.06 -1.67 24.33
N LEU A 333 6.43 -1.28 23.21
CA LEU A 333 5.08 -1.71 22.88
C LEU A 333 5.07 -3.17 22.46
N ILE A 334 4.35 -3.99 23.23
CA ILE A 334 4.18 -5.41 23.01
C ILE A 334 2.71 -5.68 22.71
N TYR A 335 2.49 -6.38 21.60
CA TYR A 335 1.17 -6.73 21.10
C TYR A 335 0.85 -8.15 21.55
N ILE A 336 -0.10 -8.29 22.48
CA ILE A 336 -0.43 -9.58 23.09
C ILE A 336 -1.81 -10.04 22.65
N ARG A 337 -1.95 -11.33 22.37
CA ARG A 337 -3.23 -12.00 22.15
C ARG A 337 -3.98 -12.12 23.47
N GLU A 338 -5.18 -11.54 23.56
CA GLU A 338 -6.11 -11.93 24.63
C GLU A 338 -6.64 -13.34 24.39
N THR A 339 -6.25 -14.29 25.25
CA THR A 339 -6.93 -15.57 25.38
C THR A 339 -8.11 -15.39 26.32
N THR A 340 -9.32 -15.76 25.91
CA THR A 340 -10.48 -15.85 26.81
C THR A 340 -10.28 -17.00 27.80
N ALA A 341 -9.47 -16.78 28.83
CA ALA A 341 -9.42 -17.57 30.03
C ALA A 341 -9.63 -16.60 31.21
N ALA A 342 -10.62 -16.92 32.03
CA ALA A 342 -11.23 -16.05 33.01
C ALA A 342 -10.23 -15.47 34.02
N GLY A 343 -10.44 -14.18 34.33
CA GLY A 343 -10.10 -13.52 35.59
C GLY A 343 -8.75 -13.88 36.21
N ASP A 344 -7.70 -13.13 35.89
CA ASP A 344 -6.58 -12.99 36.81
C ASP A 344 -6.23 -11.51 36.97
N SER A 345 -6.81 -10.92 38.00
CA SER A 345 -6.41 -9.64 38.58
C SER A 345 -5.24 -9.89 39.51
N GLY A 346 -4.02 -10.02 38.96
CA GLY A 346 -2.82 -10.23 39.76
C GLY A 346 -1.53 -10.03 38.98
N GLU A 347 -0.64 -9.20 39.54
CA GLU A 347 0.83 -9.07 39.48
C GLU A 347 1.66 -9.66 38.32
N ARG A 348 1.24 -10.75 37.67
CA ARG A 348 1.87 -11.40 36.50
C ARG A 348 0.79 -12.05 35.64
N ARG A 349 0.65 -11.63 34.38
CA ARG A 349 -0.18 -12.36 33.42
C ARG A 349 0.63 -13.51 32.82
N ARG A 350 0.25 -14.74 33.18
CA ARG A 350 0.59 -15.92 32.38
C ARG A 350 -0.31 -15.92 31.16
N VAL A 351 0.30 -15.97 29.97
CA VAL A 351 -0.41 -16.08 28.68
C VAL A 351 -0.02 -17.40 28.03
#